data_AF-A0A950VPZ1-F1
#
_entry.id   AF-A0A950VPZ1-F1
#
_cell.length_a   1.000
_cell.length_b   1.000
_cell.length_c   1.000
_cell.angle_alpha   90.00
_cell.angle_beta   90.00
_cell.angle_gamma   90.00
#
_symmetry.space_group_name_H-M   'P 1'
#
loop_
_entity.id
_entity.type
_entity.pdbx_description
1 polymer ?
#
loop_
_entity_poly.entity_id
_entity_poly.type
_entity_poly.pdbx_seq_one_letter_code
_entity_poly.pdbx_strand_id
1 'polypeptide(L)'
;MSAESGDTHRSIAAALRAAPEGSVVTVRAGNYPENLVLTKAVTITTSNDRAEVVISPANGRAVIMATQRATLRGLTLRGGDETCPVIDVPTGRLAVEDCQVLGAGTS
;
A
#
# COMPACT_ATOMS: atom_id res chain seq x y z
N MET A 1 3.70 -16.36 -27.48
CA MET A 1 3.55 -16.26 -26.02
C MET A 1 3.64 -14.80 -25.66
N SER A 2 2.58 -14.27 -25.06
CA SER A 2 2.37 -12.84 -24.79
C SER A 2 3.47 -12.29 -23.90
N ALA A 3 4.10 -11.20 -24.31
CA ALA A 3 4.96 -10.41 -23.44
C ALA A 3 4.06 -9.85 -22.33
N GLU A 4 4.19 -10.39 -21.12
CA GLU A 4 3.67 -9.74 -19.94
C GLU A 4 4.46 -8.44 -19.80
N SER A 5 3.90 -7.35 -20.34
CA SER A 5 4.32 -5.99 -19.99
C SER A 5 3.93 -5.78 -18.54
N GLY A 6 4.69 -6.39 -17.62
CA GLY A 6 4.67 -6.09 -16.21
C GLY A 6 5.19 -4.67 -16.09
N ASP A 7 4.28 -3.70 -16.21
CA ASP A 7 4.58 -2.30 -16.00
C ASP A 7 5.14 -2.18 -14.59
N THR A 8 6.47 -2.19 -14.51
CA THR A 8 7.21 -2.17 -13.26
C THR A 8 7.22 -0.72 -12.84
N HIS A 9 6.07 -0.27 -12.34
CA HIS A 9 5.94 1.06 -11.82
C HIS A 9 6.92 1.22 -10.66
N ARG A 10 7.80 2.21 -10.77
CA ARG A 10 8.78 2.53 -9.73
C ARG A 10 8.11 2.98 -8.41
N SER A 11 6.82 3.32 -8.47
CA SER A 11 5.99 3.78 -7.36
C SER A 11 4.68 3.01 -7.28
N ILE A 12 4.25 2.66 -6.08
CA ILE A 12 2.99 1.93 -5.85
C ILE A 12 1.81 2.82 -6.25
N ALA A 13 1.86 4.12 -5.95
CA ALA A 13 0.82 5.08 -6.35
C ALA A 13 0.62 5.15 -7.87
N ALA A 14 1.68 4.98 -8.66
CA ALA A 14 1.56 4.91 -10.12
C ALA A 14 0.84 3.63 -10.55
N ALA A 15 1.19 2.48 -9.95
CA ALA A 15 0.49 1.22 -10.19
C ALA A 15 -0.99 1.30 -9.82
N LEU A 16 -1.33 1.92 -8.69
CA LEU A 16 -2.72 2.10 -8.26
C LEU A 16 -3.52 3.00 -9.21
N ARG A 17 -2.90 4.02 -9.80
CA ARG A 17 -3.54 4.88 -10.81
C ARG A 17 -3.81 4.12 -12.11
N ALA A 18 -2.81 3.36 -12.58
CA ALA A 18 -2.91 2.55 -13.79
C ALA A 18 -3.86 1.35 -13.62
N ALA A 19 -3.96 0.80 -12.42
CA ALA A 19 -4.81 -0.32 -12.12
C ALA A 19 -6.31 0.02 -12.32
N PRO A 20 -7.06 -0.83 -13.04
CA PRO A 20 -8.50 -0.79 -13.06
C PRO A 20 -9.09 -1.07 -11.67
N GLU A 21 -10.31 -0.58 -11.43
CA GLU A 21 -11.11 -1.03 -10.29
C GLU A 21 -11.30 -2.56 -10.31
N GLY A 22 -11.25 -3.17 -9.13
CA GLY A 22 -11.28 -4.62 -8.92
C GLY A 22 -9.95 -5.35 -9.17
N SER A 23 -8.89 -4.64 -9.57
CA SER A 23 -7.63 -5.29 -9.97
C SER A 23 -6.73 -5.63 -8.77
N VAL A 24 -5.84 -6.60 -8.99
CA VAL A 24 -4.80 -7.00 -8.03
C VAL A 24 -3.48 -6.35 -8.43
N VAL A 25 -2.95 -5.49 -7.56
CA VAL A 25 -1.66 -4.83 -7.69
C VAL A 25 -0.62 -5.63 -6.93
N THR A 26 0.28 -6.26 -7.66
CA THR A 26 1.40 -6.99 -7.05
C THR A 26 2.60 -6.06 -6.92
N VAL A 27 3.02 -5.81 -5.69
CA VAL A 27 4.16 -4.95 -5.36
C VAL A 27 5.39 -5.83 -5.12
N ARG A 28 6.53 -5.40 -5.66
CA ARG A 28 7.81 -6.04 -5.37
C ARG A 28 8.35 -5.54 -4.03
N ALA A 29 9.07 -6.42 -3.34
CA ALA A 29 9.79 -6.04 -2.14
C ALA A 29 10.70 -4.82 -2.37
N GLY A 30 10.65 -3.88 -1.43
CA GLY A 30 11.27 -2.58 -1.56
C GLY A 30 10.77 -1.61 -0.50
N ASN A 31 11.49 -0.50 -0.34
CA ASN A 31 11.08 0.60 0.54
C ASN A 31 10.48 1.73 -0.29
N TYR A 32 9.26 2.12 0.06
CA TYR A 32 8.44 3.07 -0.67
C TYR A 32 8.18 4.29 0.22
N PRO A 33 8.97 5.37 0.07
CA PRO A 33 8.79 6.59 0.83
C PRO A 33 7.68 7.47 0.26
N GLU A 34 6.48 6.90 0.10
CA GLU A 34 5.32 7.55 -0.51
C GLU A 34 4.04 7.28 0.30
N ASN A 35 3.06 8.18 0.17
CA ASN A 35 1.74 8.02 0.77
C ASN A 35 0.81 7.31 -0.22
N LEU A 36 0.17 6.23 0.21
CA LEU A 36 -0.76 5.48 -0.64
C LEU A 36 -2.19 5.99 -0.48
N VAL A 37 -2.78 6.46 -1.58
CA VAL A 37 -4.18 6.90 -1.61
C VAL A 37 -4.99 5.91 -2.44
N LEU A 38 -5.88 5.17 -1.76
CA LEU A 38 -6.73 4.14 -2.36
C LEU A 38 -8.02 4.78 -2.86
N THR A 39 -8.02 5.25 -4.11
CA THR A 39 -9.18 5.90 -4.74
C THR A 39 -10.12 4.92 -5.44
N LYS A 40 -9.64 3.70 -5.73
CA LYS A 40 -10.38 2.64 -6.42
C LYS A 40 -10.32 1.36 -5.60
N ALA A 41 -11.32 0.51 -5.79
CA ALA A 41 -11.32 -0.79 -5.13
C ALA A 41 -10.23 -1.68 -5.71
N VAL A 42 -9.18 -1.95 -4.94
CA VAL A 42 -8.01 -2.71 -5.41
C VAL A 42 -7.48 -3.60 -4.29
N THR A 43 -6.80 -4.67 -4.71
CA THR A 43 -6.10 -5.59 -3.80
C THR A 43 -4.60 -5.39 -3.98
N ILE A 44 -3.90 -4.96 -2.94
CA ILE A 44 -2.45 -4.82 -2.95
C ILE A 44 -1.85 -6.05 -2.25
N THR A 45 -0.96 -6.75 -2.94
CA THR A 45 -0.27 -7.93 -2.42
C THR A 45 1.21 -7.88 -2.76
N THR A 46 2.04 -8.57 -1.98
CA THR A 46 3.42 -8.87 -2.36
C THR A 46 3.51 -10.23 -3.06
N SER A 47 4.45 -10.38 -3.99
CA SER A 47 4.79 -11.67 -4.62
C SER A 47 5.88 -12.44 -3.88
N ASN A 48 6.56 -11.81 -2.92
CA ASN A 48 7.67 -12.42 -2.18
C ASN A 48 7.36 -12.53 -0.71
N ASP A 49 7.47 -13.74 -0.18
CA ASP A 49 7.36 -14.05 1.25
C ASP A 49 8.65 -13.69 2.01
N ARG A 50 9.81 -13.74 1.33
CA ARG A 50 11.11 -13.46 1.93
C ARG A 50 11.48 -11.98 1.99
N ALA A 51 10.80 -11.16 1.20
CA ALA A 51 11.23 -9.79 0.97
C ALA A 51 10.03 -8.87 1.19
N GLU A 52 10.24 -7.90 2.06
CA GLU A 52 9.18 -7.08 2.63
C GLU A 52 8.90 -5.86 1.75
N VAL A 53 7.63 -5.49 1.66
CA VAL A 53 7.20 -4.22 1.07
C VAL A 53 6.98 -3.24 2.21
N VAL A 54 7.90 -2.29 2.36
CA VAL A 54 7.84 -1.30 3.44
C VAL A 54 7.37 0.02 2.87
N ILE A 55 6.22 0.49 3.34
CA ILE A 55 5.67 1.81 3.00
C ILE A 55 5.99 2.73 4.16
N SER A 56 6.87 3.71 3.93
CA SER A 56 7.41 4.60 4.95
C SER A 56 7.40 6.05 4.47
N PRO A 57 6.22 6.70 4.39
CA PRO A 57 6.17 8.11 4.01
C PRO A 57 7.07 8.95 4.93
N ALA A 58 7.70 9.98 4.38
CA ALA A 58 8.55 10.87 5.18
C ALA A 58 7.76 11.63 6.25
N ASN A 59 6.48 11.93 5.99
CA ASN A 59 5.56 12.59 6.91
C ASN A 59 4.11 12.15 6.63
N GLY A 60 3.26 12.20 7.66
CA GLY A 60 1.83 11.96 7.54
C GLY A 60 1.44 10.47 7.52
N ARG A 61 0.35 10.16 6.80
CA ARG A 61 -0.33 8.84 6.80
C ARG A 61 0.27 7.93 5.73
N ALA A 62 0.53 6.67 6.06
CA ALA A 62 1.05 5.70 5.08
C ALA A 62 -0.03 5.28 4.08
N VAL A 63 -1.26 5.07 4.55
CA VAL A 63 -2.39 4.66 3.72
C VAL A 63 -3.59 5.55 4.01
N ILE A 64 -4.26 6.01 2.96
CA ILE A 64 -5.47 6.82 3.01
C ILE A 64 -6.54 6.13 2.16
N MET A 65 -7.66 5.78 2.79
CA MET A 65 -8.80 5.18 2.12
C MET A 65 -9.72 6.24 1.54
N ALA A 66 -9.86 6.26 0.22
CA ALA A 66 -10.75 7.15 -0.53
C ALA A 66 -11.75 6.38 -1.41
N THR A 67 -11.96 5.09 -1.11
CA THR A 67 -12.87 4.20 -1.83
C THR A 67 -13.68 3.37 -0.85
N GLN A 68 -14.61 2.54 -1.35
CA GLN A 68 -15.50 1.75 -0.50
C GLN A 68 -14.86 0.46 0.01
N ARG A 69 -13.97 -0.16 -0.77
CA ARG A 69 -13.35 -1.45 -0.44
C ARG A 69 -11.93 -1.51 -0.95
N ALA A 70 -10.98 -1.96 -0.13
CA ALA A 70 -9.64 -2.29 -0.57
C ALA A 70 -9.05 -3.36 0.35
N THR A 71 -8.06 -4.07 -0.15
CA THR A 71 -7.39 -5.14 0.59
C THR A 71 -5.89 -4.93 0.50
N LEU A 72 -5.22 -5.02 1.64
CA LEU A 72 -3.77 -4.98 1.78
C LEU A 72 -3.31 -6.31 2.34
N ARG A 73 -2.34 -6.95 1.67
CA ARG A 73 -1.82 -8.23 2.10
C ARG A 73 -0.30 -8.33 2.06
N GLY A 74 0.30 -8.75 3.18
CA GLY A 74 1.76 -8.97 3.27
C GLY A 74 2.58 -7.69 3.13
N LEU A 75 2.06 -6.57 3.62
CA LEU A 75 2.71 -5.26 3.54
C LEU A 75 3.11 -4.76 4.93
N THR A 76 4.18 -3.99 4.99
CA THR A 76 4.58 -3.27 6.20
C THR A 76 4.32 -1.79 6.03
N LEU A 77 3.55 -1.24 6.95
CA LEU A 77 3.09 0.14 6.96
C LEU A 77 3.76 0.83 8.14
N ARG A 78 4.59 1.85 7.85
CA ARG A 78 5.24 2.69 8.85
C ARG A 78 4.60 4.07 8.89
N GLY A 79 4.25 4.52 10.08
CA GLY A 79 3.82 5.90 10.28
C GLY A 79 4.95 6.86 9.93
N GLY A 80 4.62 7.93 9.19
CA GLY A 80 5.58 8.99 8.91
C GLY A 80 5.69 10.01 10.03
N ASP A 81 4.70 10.09 10.92
CA ASP A 81 4.64 11.08 11.99
C ASP A 81 3.84 10.53 13.19
N GLU A 82 4.20 10.91 14.41
CA GLU A 82 3.56 10.44 15.66
C GLU A 82 2.15 11.00 15.88
N THR A 83 1.84 12.14 15.26
CA THR A 83 0.54 12.80 15.35
C THR A 83 -0.47 12.29 14.33
N CYS A 84 -0.01 11.52 13.32
CA CYS A 84 -0.83 11.00 12.25
C CYS A 84 -1.03 9.48 12.36
N PRO A 85 -2.25 8.97 12.12
CA PRO A 85 -2.45 7.54 12.04
C PRO A 85 -1.69 6.96 10.84
N VAL A 86 -1.12 5.75 10.99
CA VAL A 86 -0.45 5.04 9.90
C VAL A 86 -1.43 4.74 8.77
N ILE A 87 -2.63 4.29 9.13
CA ILE A 87 -3.72 3.95 8.22
C ILE A 87 -4.91 4.83 8.56
N ASP A 88 -5.38 5.59 7.59
CA ASP A 88 -6.54 6.46 7.70
C ASP A 88 -7.67 5.91 6.83
N VAL A 89 -8.77 5.50 7.47
CA VAL A 89 -9.95 4.91 6.81
C VAL A 89 -11.18 5.77 7.11
N PRO A 90 -11.30 6.96 6.50
CA PRO A 90 -12.43 7.85 6.74
C PRO A 90 -13.75 7.30 6.18
N THR A 91 -13.67 6.41 5.18
CA THR A 91 -14.84 5.80 4.54
C THR A 91 -14.54 4.38 4.07
N GLY A 92 -15.60 3.57 3.94
CA GLY A 92 -15.52 2.22 3.41
C GLY A 92 -14.94 1.18 4.38
N ARG A 93 -14.33 0.15 3.80
CA ARG A 93 -13.71 -0.96 4.53
C ARG A 93 -12.35 -1.31 3.92
N LEU A 94 -11.33 -1.28 4.76
CA LEU A 94 -9.99 -1.76 4.42
C LEU A 94 -9.78 -3.13 5.09
N ALA A 95 -9.49 -4.15 4.30
CA ALA A 95 -9.01 -5.43 4.80
C ALA A 95 -7.48 -5.38 4.89
N VAL A 96 -6.94 -5.76 6.04
CA VAL A 96 -5.50 -5.75 6.33
C VAL A 96 -5.14 -7.15 6.79
N GLU A 97 -4.48 -7.91 5.92
CA GLU A 97 -4.18 -9.33 6.11
C GLU A 97 -2.66 -9.52 6.08
N ASP A 98 -2.08 -10.29 7.00
CA ASP A 98 -0.63 -10.54 7.02
C ASP A 98 0.24 -9.25 6.99
N CYS A 99 -0.30 -8.10 7.39
CA CYS A 99 0.41 -6.82 7.34
C CYS A 99 0.96 -6.45 8.71
N GLN A 100 2.11 -5.78 8.72
CA GLN A 100 2.67 -5.17 9.93
C GLN A 100 2.39 -3.68 9.94
N VAL A 101 1.87 -3.15 11.05
CA VAL A 101 1.61 -1.73 11.22
C VAL A 101 2.50 -1.21 12.34
N LEU A 102 3.45 -0.36 11.97
CA LEU A 102 4.44 0.21 12.87
C LEU A 102 4.15 1.71 13.02
N GLY A 103 3.83 2.14 14.24
CA GLY A 103 3.68 3.56 14.54
C GLY A 103 5.01 4.32 14.42
N ALA A 104 4.94 5.64 14.29
CA ALA A 104 6.13 6.51 14.28
C ALA A 104 6.76 6.69 15.68
N GLY A 105 6.21 6.04 16.72
CA GLY A 105 6.72 6.13 18.09
C GLY A 105 8.14 5.60 18.18
N THR A 106 9.07 6.47 18.54
CA THR A 106 10.42 6.04 18.93
C THR A 106 10.32 5.50 20.35
N SER A 107 10.59 4.21 20.57
CA SER A 107 10.85 3.67 21.92
C SER A 107 12.32 3.36 22.06
#